data_AF-A0A1Q6V1T5-F1
#
_entry.id   AF-A0A1Q6V1T5-F1
#
_cell.length_a   1.000
_cell.length_b   1.000
_cell.length_c   1.000
_cell.angle_alpha   90.00
_cell.angle_beta   90.00
_cell.angle_gamma   90.00
#
_symmetry.space_group_name_H-M   'P 1'
#
loop_
_entity.id
_entity.type
_entity.pdbx_description
1 polymer ?
#
loop_
_entity_poly.entity_id
_entity_poly.type
_entity_poly.pdbx_seq_one_letter_code
_entity_poly.pdbx_strand_id
1 'polypeptide(L)' 'MAIKLENRIDNAALVQNVLTRYGCFIKTRLGIPYHNEDGSCSNSGLIILEIVNKDSLFDLKNELLQIGDISLNLMEI' A
#
# COMPACT_ATOMS: atom_id res chain seq x y z
N MET A 1 4.18 -3.30 -7.57
CA MET A 1 4.04 -1.95 -6.94
C MET A 1 4.46 -2.06 -5.47
N ALA A 2 5.23 -1.11 -4.97
CA ALA A 2 5.54 -0.96 -3.55
C ALA A 2 4.88 0.33 -3.01
N ILE A 3 4.30 0.25 -1.81
CA ILE A 3 3.63 1.36 -1.14
C ILE A 3 4.21 1.46 0.26
N LYS A 4 4.93 2.55 0.55
CA LYS A 4 5.31 2.90 1.91
C LYS A 4 4.17 3.71 2.51
N LEU A 5 3.62 3.23 3.63
CA LEU A 5 2.67 3.99 4.42
C LEU A 5 3.46 4.72 5.50
N GLU A 6 3.30 6.03 5.56
CA GLU A 6 3.59 6.83 6.73
C GLU A 6 2.26 7.16 7.43
N ASN A 7 2.36 7.57 8.69
CA ASN A 7 1.21 7.81 9.55
C ASN A 7 0.17 6.66 9.52
N ARG A 8 0.65 5.42 9.64
CA ARG A 8 -0.11 4.17 9.54
C ARG A 8 -1.37 4.19 10.41
N ILE A 9 -1.34 4.78 11.60
CA ILE A 9 -2.49 4.82 12.52
C ILE A 9 -3.72 5.43 11.84
N ASP A 10 -3.53 6.52 11.09
CA ASP A 10 -4.62 7.24 10.44
C ASP A 10 -4.90 6.70 9.03
N ASN A 11 -3.83 6.37 8.29
CA ASN A 11 -3.94 6.05 6.87
C ASN A 11 -4.23 4.58 6.58
N ALA A 12 -3.94 3.66 7.51
CA ALA A 12 -4.07 2.23 7.25
C ALA A 12 -5.48 1.86 6.83
N ALA A 13 -6.52 2.32 7.54
CA ALA A 13 -7.91 1.98 7.23
C ALA A 13 -8.32 2.46 5.83
N LEU A 14 -7.91 3.67 5.45
CA LEU A 14 -8.20 4.23 4.12
C LEU A 14 -7.51 3.42 3.02
N VAL A 15 -6.21 3.16 3.16
CA VAL A 15 -5.46 2.33 2.21
C VAL A 15 -6.06 0.92 2.13
N GLN A 16 -6.43 0.32 3.26
CA GLN A 16 -7.08 -0.99 3.29
C GLN A 16 -8.40 -1.01 2.49
N ASN A 17 -9.22 0.02 2.63
CA ASN A 17 -10.48 0.14 1.91
C ASN A 17 -10.26 0.24 0.40
N VAL A 18 -9.28 1.04 -0.03
CA VAL A 18 -8.89 1.11 -1.46
C VAL A 18 -8.45 -0.26 -1.96
N LEU A 19 -7.48 -0.90 -1.28
CA LEU A 19 -6.98 -2.22 -1.69
C LEU A 19 -8.08 -3.30 -1.73
N THR A 20 -9.06 -3.21 -0.84
CA THR A 20 -10.20 -4.13 -0.81
C THR A 20 -11.09 -3.97 -2.04
N ARG A 21 -11.39 -2.73 -2.45
CA ARG A 21 -12.18 -2.46 -3.67
C ARG A 21 -11.49 -2.95 -4.94
N TYR A 22 -10.17 -2.86 -5.00
CA TYR A 22 -9.37 -3.37 -6.13
C TYR A 22 -8.94 -4.84 -5.96
N GLY A 23 -9.47 -5.57 -4.97
CA GLY A 23 -9.01 -6.92 -4.61
C GLY A 23 -8.99 -7.91 -5.78
N CYS A 24 -9.97 -7.84 -6.70
CA CYS A 24 -10.02 -8.71 -7.89
C CYS A 24 -8.83 -8.51 -8.85
N PHE A 25 -8.14 -7.36 -8.77
CA PHE A 25 -7.01 -7.02 -9.63
C PHE A 25 -5.66 -7.18 -8.93
N ILE A 26 -5.66 -7.56 -7.65
CA ILE A 26 -4.45 -7.78 -6.85
C ILE A 26 -4.21 -9.29 -6.79
N LYS A 27 -3.14 -9.74 -7.44
CA LYS A 27 -2.73 -11.15 -7.44
C LYS A 27 -2.06 -11.54 -6.13
N THR A 28 -1.18 -10.68 -5.64
CA THR A 28 -0.40 -10.89 -4.42
C THR A 28 -0.36 -9.60 -3.62
N ARG A 29 -0.53 -9.72 -2.29
CA ARG A 29 -0.44 -8.60 -1.36
C ARG A 29 0.35 -9.00 -0.12
N LEU A 30 1.51 -8.40 0.06
CA LEU A 30 2.38 -8.60 1.22
C LEU A 30 2.47 -7.31 2.04
N GLY A 31 2.07 -7.38 3.31
CA GLY A 31 2.22 -6.27 4.27
C GLY A 31 3.37 -6.54 5.23
N ILE A 32 4.30 -5.58 5.34
CA ILE A 32 5.49 -5.65 6.19
C ILE A 32 5.42 -4.46 7.16
N PRO A 33 5.02 -4.69 8.43
CA PRO A 33 5.08 -3.64 9.45
C PRO A 33 6.53 -3.38 9.83
N TYR A 34 6.87 -2.11 10.07
CA TYR A 34 8.15 -1.77 10.68
C TYR A 34 8.01 -1.79 12.21
N HIS A 35 9.12 -2.12 12.86
CA HIS A 35 9.23 -2.07 14.31
C HIS A 35 10.32 -1.05 14.67
N ASN A 36 10.09 -0.32 15.75
CA ASN A 36 11.10 0.53 16.34
C ASN A 36 12.12 -0.35 17.10
N GLU A 37 13.28 0.22 17.45
CA GLU A 37 14.35 -0.52 18.14
C GLU A 37 13.92 -1.07 19.51
N ASP A 38 12.94 -0.43 20.15
CA ASP A 38 12.35 -0.86 21.41
C ASP A 38 11.31 -1.98 21.25
N GLY A 39 11.10 -2.48 20.03
CA GLY A 39 10.13 -3.53 19.71
C GLY A 39 8.69 -3.04 19.55
N SER A 40 8.42 -1.74 19.69
CA SER A 40 7.10 -1.17 19.45
C SER A 40 6.79 -1.08 17.94
N CYS A 41 5.49 -1.08 17.60
CA CYS A 41 5.06 -0.91 16.22
C CYS A 41 5.40 0.51 15.73
N SER A 42 6.11 0.60 14.61
CA SER A 42 6.33 1.88 13.95
C SER A 42 5.01 2.42 13.38
N ASN A 43 4.90 3.74 13.28
CA ASN A 43 3.81 4.40 12.56
C ASN A 43 4.00 4.35 11.02
N SER A 44 4.81 3.41 10.53
CA SER A 44 5.13 3.23 9.12
C SER A 44 5.24 1.75 8.75
N GLY A 45 5.15 1.46 7.46
CA GLY A 45 5.31 0.10 6.94
C GLY A 45 5.31 0.05 5.43
N LEU A 46 5.53 -1.15 4.89
CA LEU A 46 5.60 -1.40 3.46
C LEU A 46 4.50 -2.37 3.02
N ILE A 47 3.88 -2.09 1.89
CA ILE A 47 3.00 -3.03 1.19
C ILE A 47 3.58 -3.28 -0.20
N ILE A 48 3.73 -4.56 -0.57
CA ILE A 48 4.07 -4.96 -1.93
C ILE A 48 2.86 -5.62 -2.58
N LEU A 49 2.53 -5.14 -3.78
CA LEU A 49 1.41 -5.61 -4.59
C LEU A 49 1.91 -6.13 -5.94
N GLU A 50 1.42 -7.30 -6.31
CA GLU A 50 1.43 -7.82 -7.67
C GLU A 50 0.03 -7.62 -8.27
N ILE A 51 -0.06 -7.03 -9.47
CA ILE A 51 -1.33 -6.66 -10.10
C ILE A 51 -1.47 -7.42 -11.42
N VAL A 52 -2.66 -7.94 -11.70
CA VAL A 52 -2.92 -8.81 -12.87
C VAL A 52 -3.03 -8.06 -14.19
N ASN A 53 -3.40 -6.77 -14.19
CA ASN A 53 -3.55 -5.97 -15.41
C ASN A 53 -2.94 -4.56 -15.26
N LYS A 54 -2.61 -3.92 -16.40
CA LYS A 54 -2.07 -2.55 -16.41
C LYS A 54 -3.15 -1.46 -16.29
N ASP A 55 -4.39 -1.74 -16.68
CA ASP A 55 -5.46 -0.74 -16.65
C ASP A 55 -5.90 -0.43 -15.21
N SER A 56 -6.13 -1.46 -14.38
CA SER A 56 -6.52 -1.27 -12.97
C SER A 56 -5.36 -0.74 -12.12
N LEU A 57 -4.12 -0.84 -12.58
CA LEU A 57 -2.95 -0.23 -11.95
C LEU A 57 -3.07 1.29 -11.89
N PHE A 58 -3.55 1.92 -12.97
CA PHE A 58 -3.62 3.37 -13.08
C PHE A 58 -4.67 3.94 -12.12
N ASP A 59 -5.87 3.36 -12.12
CA ASP A 59 -6.96 3.78 -11.24
C ASP A 59 -6.61 3.57 -9.76
N LEU A 60 -6.08 2.39 -9.42
CA LEU A 60 -5.63 2.11 -8.06
C LEU A 60 -4.55 3.09 -7.60
N LYS A 61 -3.55 3.35 -8.45
CA LYS A 61 -2.47 4.29 -8.14
C LYS A 61 -3.03 5.69 -7.87
N ASN A 62 -3.94 6.17 -8.71
CA ASN A 62 -4.51 7.51 -8.58
C ASN A 62 -5.32 7.64 -7.29
N GLU A 63 -6.11 6.63 -6.94
CA GLU A 63 -6.89 6.68 -5.71
C GLU A 63 -5.99 6.60 -4.46
N LEU A 64 -4.93 5.78 -4.50
CA LEU A 64 -3.94 5.75 -3.43
C LEU A 64 -3.25 7.11 -3.26
N LEU A 65 -2.84 7.77 -4.33
CA LEU A 65 -2.16 9.08 -4.27
C LEU A 65 -3.02 10.21 -3.68
N GLN A 66 -4.34 10.02 -3.56
CA GLN A 66 -5.21 10.96 -2.85
C GLN A 66 -5.13 10.81 -1.32
N ILE A 67 -4.58 9.71 -0.82
CA ILE A 67 -4.30 9.50 0.59
C ILE A 67 -2.96 10.20 0.90
N GLY A 68 -2.97 11.13 1.85
CA GLY A 68 -1.75 11.80 2.32
C GLY A 68 -0.75 10.83 2.95
N ASP A 69 0.52 11.22 3.00
CA ASP A 69 1.58 10.48 3.69
C ASP A 69 1.77 9.03 3.21
N ILE A 70 1.61 8.79 1.91
CA ILE A 70 2.06 7.53 1.28
C ILE A 70 3.10 7.81 0.19
N SER A 71 4.05 6.88 0.04
CA SER A 71 4.99 6.88 -1.09
C SER A 71 4.78 5.63 -1.93
N LEU A 72 4.76 5.78 -3.25
CA LEU A 72 4.45 4.68 -4.17
C LEU A 72 5.54 4.53 -5.22
N ASN A 73 5.97 3.28 -5.46
CA ASN A 73 6.91 2.94 -6.52
C ASN A 73 6.37 1.80 -7.41
N LEU A 74 6.50 1.96 -8.72
CA LEU A 74 6.17 0.93 -9.70
C LEU A 74 7.43 0.14 -10.02
N MET A 75 7.35 -1.18 -9.93
CA MET A 75 8.46 -2.09 -10.16
C MET A 75 8.00 -3.12 -11.18
N GLU A 76 8.80 -3.34 -12.22
CA GLU A 76 8.68 -4.47 -13.14
C GLU A 76 9.75 -5.49 -12.73
N ILE A 77 9.36 -6.76 -12.63
CA ILE A 77 10.23 -7.89 -12.22
C ILE A 77 10.24 -8.89 -13.36
#